data_AF-A0A9P6DQC6-F1
#
_entry.id   AF-A0A9P6DQC6-F1
#
_cell.length_a   1.000
_cell.length_b   1.000
_cell.length_c   1.000
_cell.angle_alpha   90.00
_cell.angle_beta   90.00
_cell.angle_gamma   90.00
#
_symmetry.space_group_name_H-M   'P 1'
#
loop_
_entity.id
_entity.type
_entity.pdbx_description
1 polymer ?
#
loop_
_entity_poly.entity_id
_entity_poly.type
_entity_poly.pdbx_seq_one_letter_code
_entity_poly.pdbx_strand_id
1 'polypeptide(L)'
;GSYIWGRCVHNVRIECLWVDVTTQLGAKWAEFFTSLELHHGFNVNNRSHKWLLHYLFLPDINDELLFFTRTWNHHQIHIQGQRSRSPINFFYFDMLVHGIRGDFLAPHDFDDVILPQDLELFGVDWAALREPALADSQLQNNTITENTSSWIGRRGPPDNLNEVMVEPPEGDLTVEDIGQLHTFISPWLPMLDHESLTQRWAQALAFVLGLNPNF
;
A
#
# COMPACT_ATOMS: atom_id res chain seq x y z
N GLY A 1 4.17 -7.12 10.96
CA GLY A 1 5.42 -6.50 10.49
C GLY A 1 5.89 -7.23 9.26
N SER A 2 6.24 -6.50 8.20
CA SER A 2 6.91 -7.05 7.02
C SER A 2 8.43 -7.00 7.23
N TYR A 3 9.15 -7.98 6.69
CA TYR A 3 10.60 -8.08 6.84
C TYR A 3 11.27 -8.11 5.48
N ILE A 4 12.21 -7.19 5.29
CA ILE A 4 13.06 -7.08 4.12
C ILE A 4 14.49 -7.22 4.61
N TRP A 5 15.18 -8.26 4.14
CA TRP A 5 16.58 -8.56 4.48
C TRP A 5 17.52 -7.83 3.51
N GLY A 6 18.63 -7.27 3.99
CA GLY A 6 19.72 -6.76 3.14
C GLY A 6 20.14 -5.33 3.44
N ARG A 7 21.26 -4.89 2.86
CA ARG A 7 21.77 -3.52 3.01
C ARG A 7 20.80 -2.53 2.35
N CYS A 8 20.43 -1.47 3.06
CA CYS A 8 19.48 -0.45 2.61
C CYS A 8 19.97 0.42 1.42
N VAL A 9 21.20 0.18 0.95
CA VAL A 9 21.80 0.84 -0.22
C VAL A 9 21.38 0.22 -1.56
N HIS A 10 20.74 -0.95 -1.53
CA HIS A 10 20.17 -1.60 -2.72
C HIS A 10 18.69 -1.86 -2.47
N ASN A 11 17.84 -0.91 -2.88
CA ASN A 11 16.39 -0.98 -2.72
C ASN A 11 15.73 -2.13 -3.52
N VAL A 12 16.54 -2.91 -4.23
CA VAL A 12 16.24 -4.09 -5.05
C VAL A 12 15.14 -4.97 -4.47
N ARG A 13 15.10 -5.21 -3.15
CA ARG A 13 14.07 -6.09 -2.58
C ARG A 13 12.73 -5.43 -2.35
N ILE A 14 12.68 -4.14 -2.01
CA ILE A 14 11.40 -3.43 -2.01
C ILE A 14 10.89 -3.30 -3.44
N GLU A 15 11.80 -3.07 -4.39
CA GLU A 15 11.48 -2.98 -5.81
C GLU A 15 10.94 -4.32 -6.34
N CYS A 16 11.58 -5.46 -6.01
CA CYS A 16 11.03 -6.79 -6.32
C CYS A 16 9.66 -7.00 -5.68
N LEU A 17 9.48 -6.66 -4.39
CA LEU A 17 8.18 -6.76 -3.73
C LEU A 17 7.11 -5.93 -4.46
N TRP A 18 7.42 -4.69 -4.82
CA TRP A 18 6.50 -3.82 -5.57
C TRP A 18 6.18 -4.39 -6.95
N VAL A 19 7.17 -4.94 -7.66
CA VAL A 19 6.97 -5.63 -8.94
C VAL A 19 6.08 -6.86 -8.74
N ASP A 20 6.30 -7.65 -7.70
CA ASP A 20 5.51 -8.86 -7.43
C ASP A 20 4.06 -8.54 -7.09
N VAL A 21 3.81 -7.51 -6.25
CA VAL A 21 2.45 -7.02 -5.95
C VAL A 21 1.77 -6.51 -7.22
N THR A 22 2.49 -5.72 -8.02
CA THR A 22 1.93 -5.12 -9.24
C THR A 22 1.61 -6.19 -10.29
N THR A 23 2.50 -7.16 -10.49
CA THR A 23 2.32 -8.21 -11.52
C THR A 23 1.28 -9.25 -11.11
N GLN A 24 1.22 -9.64 -9.83
CA GLN A 24 0.32 -10.70 -9.39
C GLN A 24 -1.09 -10.21 -9.08
N LEU A 25 -1.23 -8.97 -8.60
CA LEU A 25 -2.51 -8.42 -8.18
C LEU A 25 -2.91 -7.19 -8.99
N GLY A 26 -2.01 -6.20 -9.06
CA GLY A 26 -2.30 -4.91 -9.66
C GLY A 26 -2.73 -5.02 -11.13
N ALA A 27 -2.01 -5.80 -11.92
CA ALA A 27 -2.26 -6.00 -13.34
C ALA A 27 -3.64 -6.63 -13.60
N LYS A 28 -4.01 -7.66 -12.82
CA LYS A 28 -5.32 -8.33 -12.91
C LYS A 28 -6.48 -7.35 -12.70
N TRP A 29 -6.43 -6.57 -11.63
CA TRP A 29 -7.50 -5.63 -11.31
C TRP A 29 -7.53 -4.42 -12.25
N ALA A 30 -6.35 -3.94 -12.69
CA ALA A 30 -6.27 -2.90 -13.70
C ALA A 30 -6.87 -3.35 -15.04
N GLU A 31 -6.55 -4.56 -15.50
CA GLU A 31 -7.13 -5.15 -16.71
C GLU A 31 -8.65 -5.31 -16.58
N PHE A 32 -9.12 -5.82 -15.43
CA PHE A 32 -10.55 -5.97 -15.17
C PHE A 32 -11.28 -4.62 -15.20
N PHE A 33 -10.80 -3.60 -14.50
CA PHE A 33 -11.44 -2.28 -14.49
C PHE A 33 -11.37 -1.59 -15.86
N THR A 34 -10.29 -1.80 -16.62
CA THR A 34 -10.21 -1.36 -18.02
C THR A 34 -11.28 -2.04 -18.86
N SER A 35 -11.51 -3.35 -18.67
CA SER A 35 -12.58 -4.07 -19.36
C SER A 35 -13.97 -3.52 -19.00
N LEU A 36 -14.20 -3.18 -17.73
CA LEU A 36 -15.45 -2.54 -17.31
C LEU A 36 -15.68 -1.19 -18.00
N GLU A 37 -14.62 -0.38 -18.15
CA GLU A 37 -14.67 0.92 -18.83
C GLU A 37 -15.02 0.76 -20.31
N LEU A 38 -14.33 -0.16 -20.98
CA LEU A 38 -14.47 -0.35 -22.43
C LEU A 38 -15.78 -1.02 -22.83
N HIS A 39 -16.30 -1.95 -22.02
CA HIS A 39 -17.37 -2.86 -22.45
C HIS A 39 -18.60 -2.88 -21.54
N HIS A 40 -18.52 -2.40 -20.30
CA HIS A 40 -19.57 -2.58 -19.29
C HIS A 40 -20.06 -1.27 -18.66
N GLY A 41 -19.80 -0.14 -19.30
CA GLY A 41 -20.38 1.16 -18.92
C GLY A 41 -19.80 1.77 -17.65
N PHE A 42 -18.64 1.31 -17.17
CA PHE A 42 -17.92 2.02 -16.12
C PHE A 42 -17.41 3.37 -16.64
N ASN A 43 -17.59 4.44 -15.86
CA ASN A 43 -17.15 5.78 -16.18
C ASN A 43 -16.21 6.28 -15.08
N VAL A 44 -14.91 6.32 -15.36
CA VAL A 44 -13.85 6.72 -14.41
C VAL A 44 -13.99 8.16 -13.91
N ASN A 45 -14.67 9.02 -14.67
CA ASN A 45 -14.91 10.41 -14.30
C ASN A 45 -16.15 10.57 -13.42
N ASN A 46 -17.03 9.56 -13.35
CA ASN A 46 -18.20 9.58 -12.48
C ASN A 46 -17.81 9.13 -11.05
N ARG A 47 -18.06 9.99 -10.06
CA ARG A 47 -17.76 9.73 -8.65
C ARG A 47 -18.58 8.55 -8.11
N SER A 48 -19.83 8.43 -8.51
CA SER A 48 -20.79 7.45 -8.02
C SER A 48 -20.45 6.06 -8.58
N HIS A 49 -19.97 5.99 -9.82
CA HIS A 49 -19.39 4.76 -10.39
C HIS A 49 -18.13 4.34 -9.64
N LYS A 50 -17.22 5.27 -9.29
CA LYS A 50 -16.02 4.97 -8.49
C LYS A 50 -16.39 4.47 -7.09
N TRP A 51 -17.38 5.09 -6.45
CA TRP A 51 -17.91 4.61 -5.18
C TRP A 51 -18.46 3.19 -5.29
N LEU A 52 -19.28 2.90 -6.30
CA LEU A 52 -19.84 1.56 -6.51
C LEU A 52 -18.74 0.53 -6.77
N LEU A 53 -17.74 0.88 -7.57
CA LEU A 53 -16.59 0.02 -7.84
C LEU A 53 -15.83 -0.30 -6.54
N HIS A 54 -15.57 0.69 -5.69
CA HIS A 54 -14.95 0.47 -4.38
C HIS A 54 -15.84 -0.41 -3.49
N TYR A 55 -17.14 -0.14 -3.43
CA TYR A 55 -18.08 -0.91 -2.63
C TYR A 55 -18.10 -2.40 -3.01
N LEU A 56 -18.06 -2.69 -4.32
CA LEU A 56 -18.17 -4.06 -4.84
C LEU A 56 -16.88 -4.87 -4.76
N PHE A 57 -15.72 -4.23 -4.93
CA PHE A 57 -14.45 -4.93 -5.21
C PHE A 57 -13.31 -4.62 -4.24
N LEU A 58 -13.39 -3.52 -3.47
CA LEU A 58 -12.35 -3.21 -2.48
C LEU A 58 -12.21 -4.29 -1.40
N PRO A 59 -13.29 -4.92 -0.89
CA PRO A 59 -13.16 -6.07 0.03
C PRO A 59 -12.35 -7.21 -0.57
N ASP A 60 -12.64 -7.58 -1.83
CA ASP A 60 -11.94 -8.67 -2.53
C ASP A 60 -10.45 -8.34 -2.73
N ILE A 61 -10.14 -7.11 -3.14
CA ILE A 61 -8.75 -6.63 -3.30
C ILE A 61 -8.01 -6.71 -1.96
N ASN A 62 -8.64 -6.27 -0.87
CA ASN A 62 -8.04 -6.30 0.46
C ASN A 62 -7.79 -7.74 0.92
N ASP A 63 -8.71 -8.67 0.67
CA ASP A 63 -8.54 -10.07 1.00
C ASP A 63 -7.42 -10.73 0.17
N GLU A 64 -7.33 -10.42 -1.12
CA GLU A 64 -6.24 -10.86 -1.99
C GLU A 64 -4.88 -10.28 -1.52
N LEU A 65 -4.83 -9.01 -1.11
CA LEU A 65 -3.63 -8.39 -0.52
C LEU A 65 -3.22 -9.05 0.81
N LEU A 66 -4.18 -9.37 1.67
CA LEU A 66 -3.93 -10.08 2.92
C LEU A 66 -3.39 -11.49 2.65
N PHE A 67 -3.95 -12.20 1.67
CA PHE A 67 -3.45 -13.50 1.24
C PHE A 67 -2.03 -13.40 0.68
N PHE A 68 -1.77 -12.43 -0.20
CA PHE A 68 -0.43 -12.16 -0.73
C PHE A 68 0.56 -11.90 0.40
N THR A 69 0.19 -11.04 1.36
CA THR A 69 1.04 -10.71 2.51
C THR A 69 1.39 -11.94 3.34
N ARG A 70 0.42 -12.83 3.59
CA ARG A 70 0.65 -14.09 4.31
C ARG A 70 1.59 -14.99 3.52
N THR A 71 1.35 -15.19 2.22
CA THR A 71 2.18 -16.02 1.35
C THR A 71 3.60 -15.49 1.27
N TRP A 72 3.75 -14.19 1.02
CA TRP A 72 5.04 -13.52 1.00
C TRP A 72 5.77 -13.65 2.33
N ASN A 73 5.12 -13.45 3.48
CA ASN A 73 5.84 -13.55 4.75
C ASN A 73 6.35 -14.98 5.06
N HIS A 74 5.76 -16.01 4.45
CA HIS A 74 6.12 -17.41 4.68
C HIS A 74 6.93 -18.07 3.55
N HIS A 75 7.07 -17.44 2.38
CA HIS A 75 7.84 -18.01 1.27
C HIS A 75 9.32 -18.19 1.64
N GLN A 76 9.96 -19.21 1.10
CA GLN A 76 11.38 -19.47 1.36
C GLN A 76 12.26 -18.59 0.47
N ILE A 77 13.15 -17.82 1.10
CA ILE A 77 14.20 -17.10 0.39
C ILE A 77 15.46 -17.95 0.45
N HIS A 78 16.06 -18.20 -0.71
CA HIS A 78 17.34 -18.86 -0.82
C HIS A 78 18.44 -17.81 -0.99
N ILE A 79 19.36 -17.73 -0.03
CA ILE A 79 20.54 -16.88 -0.10
C ILE A 79 21.76 -17.79 -0.23
N GLN A 80 22.60 -17.54 -1.22
CA GLN A 80 23.79 -18.36 -1.47
C GLN A 80 24.67 -18.41 -0.20
N GLY A 81 25.01 -19.62 0.23
CA GLY A 81 25.82 -19.83 1.44
C GLY A 81 25.05 -19.77 2.77
N GLN A 82 23.74 -19.57 2.75
CA GLN A 82 22.89 -19.58 3.95
C GLN A 82 21.76 -20.61 3.84
N ARG A 83 21.18 -20.99 4.98
CA ARG A 83 19.99 -21.84 5.01
C ARG A 83 18.79 -21.05 4.49
N SER A 84 17.94 -21.68 3.69
CA SER A 84 16.66 -21.11 3.30
C SER A 84 15.82 -20.78 4.53
N ARG A 85 15.27 -19.56 4.54
CA ARG A 85 14.39 -19.05 5.59
C ARG A 85 13.34 -18.14 4.98
N SER A 86 12.19 -18.03 5.65
CA SER A 86 11.15 -17.10 5.25
C SER A 86 11.36 -15.70 5.83
N PRO A 87 10.77 -14.65 5.24
CA PRO A 87 10.81 -13.31 5.80
C PRO A 87 10.42 -13.25 7.28
N ILE A 88 9.36 -13.96 7.69
CA ILE A 88 8.94 -13.99 9.10
C ILE A 88 9.96 -14.67 10.01
N ASN A 89 10.64 -15.72 9.52
CA ASN A 89 11.71 -16.36 10.28
C ASN A 89 12.89 -15.41 10.44
N PHE A 90 13.30 -14.75 9.37
CA PHE A 90 14.36 -13.76 9.48
C PHE A 90 13.99 -12.63 10.44
N PHE A 91 12.75 -12.12 10.40
CA PHE A 91 12.28 -11.11 11.35
C PHE A 91 12.47 -11.54 12.81
N TYR A 92 11.99 -12.75 13.12
CA TYR A 92 12.02 -13.27 14.47
C TYR A 92 13.44 -13.62 14.94
N PHE A 93 14.21 -14.34 14.10
CA PHE A 93 15.56 -14.78 14.46
C PHE A 93 16.57 -13.64 14.47
N ASP A 94 16.47 -12.65 13.59
CA ASP A 94 17.35 -11.47 13.66
C ASP A 94 17.13 -10.72 14.96
N MET A 95 15.88 -10.52 15.39
CA MET A 95 15.61 -9.83 16.65
C MET A 95 16.16 -10.57 17.87
N LEU A 96 16.22 -11.91 17.81
CA LEU A 96 16.84 -12.72 18.87
C LEU A 96 18.37 -12.64 18.87
N VAL A 97 18.99 -12.57 17.69
CA VAL A 97 20.46 -12.60 17.54
C VAL A 97 21.07 -11.21 17.68
N HIS A 98 20.43 -10.19 17.09
CA HIS A 98 20.94 -8.83 16.95
C HIS A 98 20.21 -7.81 17.84
N GLY A 99 19.28 -8.26 18.69
CA GLY A 99 18.52 -7.40 19.59
C GLY A 99 17.28 -6.78 18.95
N ILE A 100 16.55 -5.99 19.74
CA ILE A 100 15.27 -5.41 19.32
C ILE A 100 15.53 -4.39 18.20
N ARG A 101 14.81 -4.53 17.09
CA ARG A 101 14.87 -3.53 16.01
C ARG A 101 14.53 -2.14 16.55
N GLY A 102 15.38 -1.16 16.24
CA GLY A 102 15.23 0.22 16.70
C GLY A 102 15.86 0.49 18.08
N ASP A 103 16.59 -0.46 18.67
CA ASP A 103 17.20 -0.36 20.00
C ASP A 103 18.72 -0.16 20.02
N PHE A 104 19.22 0.74 19.17
CA PHE A 104 20.63 1.03 18.90
C PHE A 104 21.30 0.03 17.94
N LEU A 105 21.96 0.58 16.91
CA LEU A 105 22.86 -0.17 16.05
C LEU A 105 24.16 -0.39 16.83
N ALA A 106 24.50 -1.64 17.14
CA ALA A 106 25.81 -1.91 17.72
C ALA A 106 26.88 -1.60 16.66
N PRO A 107 28.00 -0.92 17.00
CA PRO A 107 29.05 -0.56 16.04
C PRO A 107 29.69 -1.75 15.30
N HIS A 108 29.43 -2.98 15.76
CA HIS A 108 30.02 -4.21 15.25
C HIS A 108 29.16 -4.97 14.21
N ASP A 109 27.94 -4.51 13.91
CA ASP A 109 27.04 -5.19 12.94
C ASP A 109 27.30 -4.80 11.46
N PHE A 110 28.26 -3.90 11.20
CA PHE A 110 28.62 -3.44 9.86
C PHE A 110 30.12 -3.62 9.60
N ASP A 111 30.47 -4.06 8.38
CA ASP A 111 31.88 -4.13 7.93
C ASP A 111 32.55 -2.73 7.91
N ASP A 112 31.73 -1.67 7.83
CA ASP A 112 32.12 -0.27 7.89
C ASP A 112 31.52 0.35 9.17
N VAL A 113 32.33 1.05 9.97
CA VAL A 113 31.86 1.77 11.17
C VAL A 113 30.94 2.91 10.72
N ILE A 114 29.62 2.70 10.74
CA ILE A 114 28.63 3.77 10.53
C ILE A 114 28.57 4.59 11.81
N LEU A 115 29.03 5.84 11.77
CA LEU A 115 28.92 6.72 12.92
C LEU A 115 27.45 7.16 13.09
N PRO A 116 26.97 7.39 14.32
CA PRO A 116 25.60 7.86 14.54
C PRO A 116 25.23 9.10 13.73
N GLN A 117 26.19 10.01 13.51
CA GLN A 117 26.05 11.21 12.67
C GLN A 117 25.84 10.90 11.18
N ASP A 118 26.40 9.79 10.67
CA ASP A 118 26.19 9.38 9.29
C ASP A 118 24.77 8.86 9.09
N LEU A 119 24.15 8.32 10.15
CA LEU A 119 22.78 7.83 10.15
C LEU A 119 21.75 8.93 9.84
N GLU A 120 22.02 10.17 10.27
CA GLU A 120 21.17 11.34 10.00
C GLU A 120 21.21 11.82 8.54
N LEU A 121 22.24 11.41 7.80
CA LEU A 121 22.40 11.78 6.40
C LEU A 121 21.62 10.86 5.45
N PHE A 122 21.17 9.70 5.93
CA PHE A 122 20.42 8.73 5.11
C PHE A 122 18.99 9.21 4.83
N GLY A 123 18.52 8.99 3.61
CA GLY A 123 17.15 9.33 3.20
C GLY A 123 16.93 10.82 2.87
N VAL A 124 17.95 11.67 3.01
CA VAL A 124 17.89 13.08 2.64
C VAL A 124 18.41 13.27 1.21
N ASP A 125 17.55 13.79 0.32
CA ASP A 125 17.98 14.23 -1.01
C ASP A 125 18.64 15.61 -0.93
N TRP A 126 19.94 15.60 -0.64
CA TRP A 126 20.74 16.82 -0.56
C TRP A 126 20.82 17.58 -1.89
N ALA A 127 20.64 16.91 -3.03
CA ALA A 127 20.66 17.57 -4.33
C ALA A 127 19.36 18.36 -4.53
N ALA A 128 18.21 17.74 -4.28
CA ALA A 128 16.91 18.39 -4.34
C ALA A 128 16.80 19.59 -3.37
N LEU A 129 17.35 19.48 -2.15
CA LEU A 129 17.36 20.59 -1.18
C LEU A 129 18.18 21.80 -1.63
N ARG A 130 19.11 21.63 -2.57
CA ARG A 130 19.89 22.74 -3.16
C ARG A 130 19.19 23.39 -4.34
N GLU A 131 18.09 22.82 -4.83
CA GLU A 131 17.32 23.38 -5.93
C GLU A 131 16.35 24.47 -5.40
N PRO A 132 16.50 25.73 -5.83
CA PRO A 132 15.71 26.84 -5.29
C PRO A 132 14.20 26.65 -5.49
N ALA A 133 13.80 26.11 -6.65
CA ALA A 133 12.39 25.91 -6.97
C ALA A 133 11.72 24.87 -6.05
N LEU A 134 12.45 23.82 -5.66
CA LEU A 134 11.98 22.81 -4.71
C LEU A 134 11.89 23.38 -3.30
N ALA A 135 12.89 24.15 -2.87
CA ALA A 135 12.88 24.82 -1.57
C ALA A 135 11.72 25.82 -1.44
N ASP A 136 11.48 26.63 -2.47
CA ASP A 136 10.37 27.60 -2.50
C ASP A 136 9.00 26.90 -2.49
N SER A 137 8.84 25.82 -3.28
CA SER A 137 7.62 24.99 -3.28
C SER A 137 7.37 24.35 -1.91
N GLN A 138 8.41 23.82 -1.27
CA GLN A 138 8.32 23.21 0.06
C GLN A 138 7.85 24.23 1.10
N LEU A 139 8.42 25.44 1.09
CA LEU A 139 8.05 26.53 2.01
C LEU A 139 6.60 27.02 1.80
N GLN A 140 6.10 26.97 0.56
CA GLN A 140 4.75 27.41 0.24
C GLN A 140 3.69 26.36 0.58
N ASN A 141 3.99 25.07 0.40
CA ASN A 141 3.01 23.99 0.50
C ASN A 141 3.00 23.29 1.86
N ASN A 142 4.10 23.34 2.62
CA ASN A 142 4.17 22.73 3.95
C ASN A 142 4.05 23.81 5.04
N THR A 143 2.85 23.96 5.55
CA THR A 143 2.50 24.94 6.62
C THR A 143 3.02 24.52 8.00
N ILE A 144 3.46 23.27 8.14
CA ILE A 144 4.03 22.73 9.38
C ILE A 144 5.51 23.12 9.44
N THR A 145 5.83 24.11 10.27
CA THR A 145 7.20 24.45 10.63
C THR A 145 7.65 23.58 11.82
N GLU A 146 8.20 22.41 11.54
CA GLU A 146 8.92 21.63 12.55
C GLU A 146 10.38 22.07 12.64
N ASN A 147 10.92 22.05 13.86
CA ASN A 147 12.36 22.20 14.05
C ASN A 147 13.07 20.92 13.59
N THR A 148 14.35 21.04 13.20
CA THR A 148 15.19 19.88 12.90
C THR A 148 15.24 18.94 14.11
N SER A 149 14.70 17.74 13.94
CA SER A 149 14.79 16.67 14.93
C SER A 149 15.95 15.74 14.59
N SER A 150 16.76 15.45 15.59
CA SER A 150 17.82 14.45 15.51
C SER A 150 17.25 13.10 15.95
N TRP A 151 17.46 12.07 15.13
CA TRP A 151 17.15 10.69 15.49
C TRP A 151 18.22 10.08 16.41
N ILE A 152 19.38 10.73 16.55
CA ILE A 152 20.45 10.30 17.46
C ILE A 152 19.99 10.52 18.90
N GLY A 153 19.97 9.44 19.69
CA GLY A 153 19.60 9.50 21.11
C GLY A 153 18.11 9.34 21.41
N ARG A 154 17.32 8.80 20.45
CA ARG A 154 15.89 8.46 20.61
C ARG A 154 15.04 9.63 21.12
N ARG A 155 14.77 10.59 20.25
CA ARG A 155 13.46 11.27 20.30
C ARG A 155 12.53 10.47 19.41
N GLY A 156 11.28 10.29 19.82
CA GLY A 156 10.30 9.44 19.14
C GLY A 156 10.03 9.86 17.69
N PRO A 157 8.99 9.30 17.04
CA PRO A 157 8.55 9.85 15.76
C PRO A 157 8.34 11.37 15.88
N PRO A 158 8.54 12.14 14.79
CA PRO A 158 8.26 13.57 14.77
C PRO A 158 6.85 13.85 15.30
N ASP A 159 6.66 15.02 15.91
CA ASP A 159 5.37 15.39 16.51
C ASP A 159 4.24 15.38 15.45
N ASN A 160 4.57 15.66 14.19
CA ASN A 160 3.70 15.53 13.03
C ASN A 160 4.26 14.51 12.03
N LEU A 161 3.50 13.43 11.78
CA LEU A 161 3.79 12.49 10.71
C LEU A 161 3.20 13.00 9.40
N ASN A 162 3.86 12.72 8.27
CA ASN A 162 3.26 12.92 6.97
C ASN A 162 1.99 12.07 6.86
N GLU A 163 0.85 12.73 6.64
CA GLU A 163 -0.43 12.08 6.40
C GLU A 163 -0.86 12.29 4.95
N VAL A 164 -1.29 11.22 4.30
CA VAL A 164 -1.97 11.31 3.01
C VAL A 164 -3.44 11.02 3.27
N MET A 165 -4.24 12.07 3.32
CA MET A 165 -5.70 11.94 3.45
C MET A 165 -6.27 11.33 2.17
N VAL A 166 -6.68 10.06 2.25
CA VAL A 166 -7.41 9.37 1.17
C VAL A 166 -8.86 9.27 1.59
N GLU A 167 -9.64 10.31 1.33
CA GLU A 167 -11.07 10.31 1.61
C GLU A 167 -11.76 9.25 0.72
N PRO A 168 -12.59 8.35 1.29
CA PRO A 168 -13.42 7.46 0.49
C PRO A 168 -14.30 8.30 -0.45
N PRO A 169 -14.51 7.89 -1.73
CA PRO A 169 -15.47 8.58 -2.58
C PRO A 169 -16.82 8.61 -1.85
N GLU A 170 -17.51 9.76 -1.80
CA GLU A 170 -18.87 9.79 -1.27
C GLU A 170 -19.81 9.15 -2.30
N GLY A 171 -20.69 8.27 -1.83
CA GLY A 171 -21.76 7.69 -2.65
C GLY A 171 -23.03 8.51 -2.54
N ASP A 172 -23.77 8.63 -3.64
CA ASP A 172 -25.07 9.33 -3.68
C ASP A 172 -26.24 8.47 -3.15
N LEU A 173 -25.95 7.30 -2.58
CA LEU A 173 -26.93 6.35 -2.09
C LEU A 173 -27.20 6.51 -0.59
N THR A 174 -28.46 6.35 -0.20
CA THR A 174 -28.83 6.32 1.21
C THR A 174 -28.38 5.02 1.86
N VAL A 175 -28.31 4.99 3.20
CA VAL A 175 -27.97 3.77 3.96
C VAL A 175 -28.96 2.64 3.66
N GLU A 176 -30.23 2.95 3.42
CA GLU A 176 -31.24 1.98 3.05
C GLU A 176 -30.98 1.38 1.67
N ASP A 177 -30.68 2.21 0.67
CA ASP A 177 -30.34 1.77 -0.68
C ASP A 177 -29.12 0.85 -0.70
N ILE A 178 -28.11 1.17 0.12
CA ILE A 178 -26.91 0.33 0.27
C ILE A 178 -27.26 -1.04 0.86
N GLY A 179 -28.15 -1.09 1.85
CA GLY A 179 -28.63 -2.34 2.44
C GLY A 179 -29.41 -3.21 1.43
N GLN A 180 -30.23 -2.58 0.60
CA GLN A 180 -30.95 -3.27 -0.48
C GLN A 180 -30.00 -3.77 -1.57
N LEU A 181 -29.05 -2.93 -1.99
CA LEU A 181 -28.00 -3.30 -2.94
C LEU A 181 -27.20 -4.50 -2.42
N HIS A 182 -26.74 -4.47 -1.17
CA HIS A 182 -26.00 -5.57 -0.55
C HIS A 182 -26.77 -6.89 -0.61
N THR A 183 -28.05 -6.84 -0.23
CA THR A 183 -28.94 -8.00 -0.25
C THR A 183 -29.10 -8.54 -1.66
N PHE A 184 -29.25 -7.64 -2.63
CA PHE A 184 -29.37 -7.99 -4.05
C PHE A 184 -28.11 -8.65 -4.59
N ILE A 185 -26.92 -8.10 -4.33
CA ILE A 185 -25.65 -8.61 -4.88
C ILE A 185 -25.07 -9.81 -4.12
N SER A 186 -25.61 -10.13 -2.93
CA SER A 186 -25.09 -11.20 -2.06
C SER A 186 -24.79 -12.54 -2.74
N PRO A 187 -25.58 -13.02 -3.73
CA PRO A 187 -25.29 -14.27 -4.43
C PRO A 187 -23.95 -14.25 -5.20
N TRP A 188 -23.50 -13.08 -5.66
CA TRP A 188 -22.28 -12.93 -6.46
C TRP A 188 -21.03 -12.60 -5.63
N LEU A 189 -21.19 -12.17 -4.38
CA LEU A 189 -20.07 -11.82 -3.49
C LEU A 189 -19.00 -12.91 -3.33
N PRO A 190 -19.33 -14.22 -3.22
CA PRO A 190 -18.28 -15.23 -3.05
C PRO A 190 -17.56 -15.62 -4.34
N MET A 191 -18.01 -15.15 -5.51
CA MET A 191 -17.49 -15.58 -6.82
C MET A 191 -16.43 -14.60 -7.33
N LEU A 192 -15.22 -15.10 -7.61
CA LEU A 192 -14.04 -14.29 -7.98
C LEU A 192 -13.54 -14.53 -9.41
N ASP A 193 -14.26 -15.34 -10.19
CA ASP A 193 -13.95 -15.50 -11.61
C ASP A 193 -14.38 -14.26 -12.41
N HIS A 194 -13.72 -14.04 -13.55
CA HIS A 194 -13.89 -12.82 -14.34
C HIS A 194 -15.33 -12.60 -14.80
N GLU A 195 -16.05 -13.68 -15.16
CA GLU A 195 -17.44 -13.58 -15.61
C GLU A 195 -18.35 -13.16 -14.45
N SER A 196 -18.20 -13.79 -13.29
CA SER A 196 -18.97 -13.44 -12.10
C SER A 196 -18.70 -12.03 -11.60
N LEU A 197 -17.45 -11.55 -11.64
CA LEU A 197 -17.11 -10.16 -11.28
C LEU A 197 -17.77 -9.16 -12.24
N THR A 198 -17.77 -9.48 -13.54
CA THR A 198 -18.44 -8.67 -14.56
C THR A 198 -19.96 -8.65 -14.35
N GLN A 199 -20.56 -9.81 -14.05
CA GLN A 199 -21.98 -9.91 -13.72
C GLN A 199 -22.31 -9.12 -12.45
N ARG A 200 -21.48 -9.22 -11.41
CA ARG A 200 -21.65 -8.44 -10.17
C ARG A 200 -21.69 -6.95 -10.45
N TRP A 201 -20.77 -6.44 -11.26
CA TRP A 201 -20.78 -5.04 -11.71
C TRP A 201 -22.06 -4.69 -12.47
N ALA A 202 -22.40 -5.46 -13.51
CA ALA A 202 -23.53 -5.16 -14.38
C ALA A 202 -24.87 -5.16 -13.63
N GLN A 203 -25.07 -6.14 -12.75
CA GLN A 203 -26.29 -6.26 -11.92
C GLN A 203 -26.36 -5.13 -10.90
N ALA A 204 -25.26 -4.82 -10.22
CA ALA A 204 -25.21 -3.72 -9.25
C ALA A 204 -25.48 -2.36 -9.92
N LEU A 205 -24.85 -2.08 -11.06
CA LEU A 205 -25.06 -0.84 -11.80
C LEU A 205 -26.51 -0.71 -12.27
N ALA A 206 -27.10 -1.78 -12.82
CA ALA A 206 -28.49 -1.78 -13.24
C ALA A 206 -29.47 -1.56 -12.07
N PHE A 207 -29.20 -2.19 -10.92
CA PHE A 207 -29.98 -2.01 -9.71
C PHE A 207 -29.95 -0.54 -9.25
N VAL A 208 -28.76 0.03 -9.19
CA VAL A 208 -28.57 1.39 -8.70
C VAL A 208 -29.13 2.44 -9.67
N LEU A 209 -29.00 2.25 -10.99
CA LEU A 209 -29.66 3.09 -11.99
C LEU A 209 -31.20 3.03 -11.89
N GLY A 210 -31.75 1.89 -11.44
CA GLY A 210 -33.17 1.74 -11.14
C GLY A 210 -33.64 2.57 -9.95
N LEU A 211 -32.76 2.81 -8.96
CA LEU A 211 -33.03 3.67 -7.81
C LEU A 211 -32.80 5.14 -8.12
N ASN A 212 -31.72 5.46 -8.84
CA ASN A 212 -31.35 6.81 -9.23
C ASN A 212 -30.93 6.82 -10.72
N PRO A 213 -31.80 7.31 -11.63
CA PRO A 213 -31.49 7.37 -13.06
C PRO A 213 -30.31 8.26 -13.44
N ASN A 214 -29.86 9.15 -12.54
CA ASN A 214 -28.72 10.05 -12.75
C ASN A 214 -27.41 9.50 -12.14
N PHE A 215 -27.41 8.25 -11.67
CA PHE A 215 -26.25 7.60 -11.06
C PHE A 215 -25.06 7.46 -12.03
#